data_AF-A0A914NLN5-F1
#
_entry.id   AF-A0A914NLN5-F1
#
_cell.length_a   1.000
_cell.length_b   1.000
_cell.length_c   1.000
_cell.angle_alpha   90.00
_cell.angle_beta   90.00
_cell.angle_gamma   90.00
#
_symmetry.space_group_name_H-M   'P 1'
#
loop_
_entity.id
_entity.type
_entity.pdbx_description
1 polymer ?
#
loop_
_entity_poly.entity_id
_entity_poly.type
_entity_poly.pdbx_seq_one_letter_code
_entity_poly.pdbx_strand_id
1 'polypeptide(L)'
;MNLRDAENGKILWQSTEDLANPNFEHKAKIPKNILKCKSVSREINFTSERKIEKFRLEQRVFLNKRAIEEWYFDFGFVIPQSTNTWQ
;
A
#
# COMPACT_ATOMS: atom_id res chain seq x y z
N MET A 1 -7.02 0.22 -3.11
CA MET A 1 -5.95 -0.70 -2.63
C MET A 1 -6.57 -2.03 -2.19
N ASN A 2 -5.89 -3.15 -2.44
CA ASN A 2 -6.27 -4.46 -1.89
C ASN A 2 -5.08 -5.19 -1.25
N LEU A 3 -5.38 -6.07 -0.30
CA LEU A 3 -4.44 -6.95 0.38
C LEU A 3 -4.92 -8.39 0.19
N ARG A 4 -4.01 -9.26 -0.23
CA ARG A 4 -4.26 -10.68 -0.50
C ARG A 4 -3.25 -11.54 0.24
N ASP A 5 -3.67 -12.72 0.65
CA ASP A 5 -2.73 -13.77 1.02
C ASP A 5 -1.91 -14.13 -0.23
N ALA A 6 -0.58 -14.01 -0.16
CA ALA A 6 0.28 -14.23 -1.32
C ALA A 6 0.36 -15.70 -1.73
N GLU A 7 0.06 -16.65 -0.83
CA GLU A 7 0.16 -18.09 -1.14
C GLU A 7 -1.05 -18.60 -1.94
N ASN A 8 -2.24 -18.05 -1.70
CA ASN A 8 -3.49 -18.55 -2.30
C ASN A 8 -4.31 -17.47 -3.02
N GLY A 9 -3.88 -16.21 -3.01
CA GLY A 9 -4.54 -15.10 -3.72
C GLY A 9 -5.84 -14.60 -3.09
N LYS A 10 -6.27 -15.15 -1.95
CA LYS A 10 -7.50 -14.77 -1.25
C LYS A 10 -7.44 -13.31 -0.83
N ILE A 11 -8.48 -12.54 -1.18
CA ILE A 11 -8.64 -11.16 -0.71
C ILE A 11 -8.89 -11.17 0.80
N LEU A 12 -8.05 -10.46 1.54
CA LEU A 12 -8.18 -10.27 2.99
C LEU A 12 -8.80 -8.90 3.30
N TRP A 13 -8.49 -7.89 2.50
CA TRP A 13 -8.99 -6.54 2.69
C TRP A 13 -8.96 -5.74 1.38
N GLN A 14 -9.90 -4.81 1.22
CA GLN A 14 -9.97 -3.90 0.08
C GLN A 14 -10.60 -2.58 0.51
N SER A 15 -10.12 -1.48 -0.07
CA SER A 15 -10.72 -0.16 0.09
C SER A 15 -10.55 0.68 -1.18
N THR A 16 -11.49 1.59 -1.39
CA THR A 16 -11.48 2.64 -2.42
C THR A 16 -11.15 4.02 -1.87
N GLU A 17 -10.90 4.14 -0.56
CA GLU A 17 -10.52 5.41 0.08
C GLU A 17 -9.13 5.86 -0.35
N ASP A 18 -8.94 7.18 -0.46
CA ASP A 18 -7.63 7.79 -0.72
C ASP A 18 -6.82 7.92 0.58
N LEU A 19 -5.97 6.93 0.81
CA LEU A 19 -5.08 6.87 1.97
C LEU A 19 -3.78 7.69 1.77
N ALA A 20 -3.61 8.37 0.64
CA ALA A 20 -2.44 9.20 0.38
C ALA A 20 -2.61 10.64 0.92
N ASN A 21 -3.81 11.04 1.32
CA ASN A 21 -4.07 12.37 1.85
C ASN A 21 -3.40 12.55 3.24
N PRO A 22 -2.45 13.48 3.40
CA PRO A 22 -1.69 13.63 4.64
C PRO A 22 -2.43 14.38 5.76
N ASN A 23 -3.58 15.02 5.46
CA ASN A 23 -4.26 15.90 6.41
C ASN A 23 -5.05 15.16 7.49
N PHE A 24 -5.18 13.84 7.38
CA PHE A 24 -6.01 13.04 8.27
C PHE A 24 -5.32 11.75 8.68
N GLU A 25 -5.60 11.29 9.90
CA GLU A 25 -5.28 9.92 10.31
C GLU A 25 -6.33 8.98 9.73
N HIS A 26 -5.89 8.10 8.83
CA HIS A 26 -6.75 7.09 8.21
C HIS A 26 -6.88 5.84 9.09
N LYS A 27 -8.05 5.19 9.07
CA LYS A 27 -8.31 3.97 9.84
C LYS A 27 -8.71 2.83 8.91
N ALA A 28 -7.97 1.73 8.97
CA ALA A 28 -8.30 0.49 8.25
C ALA A 28 -8.70 -0.62 9.25
N LYS A 29 -9.87 -1.23 9.04
CA LYS A 29 -10.29 -2.43 9.78
C LYS A 29 -9.91 -3.68 8.98
N ILE A 30 -8.79 -4.28 9.35
CA ILE A 30 -8.21 -5.43 8.66
C ILE A 30 -8.48 -6.71 9.48
N PRO A 31 -8.85 -7.85 8.87
CA PRO A 31 -9.14 -9.05 9.62
C PRO A 31 -7.87 -9.65 10.25
N LYS A 32 -7.97 -10.06 11.52
CA LYS A 32 -6.85 -10.58 12.32
C LYS A 32 -6.11 -11.78 11.70
N ASN A 33 -6.75 -12.50 10.79
CA ASN A 33 -6.14 -13.65 10.12
C ASN A 33 -5.03 -13.26 9.15
N ILE A 34 -4.92 -11.98 8.74
CA ILE A 34 -3.78 -11.49 7.96
C ILE A 34 -2.44 -11.74 8.66
N LEU A 35 -2.43 -11.70 10.00
CA LEU A 35 -1.23 -11.97 10.81
C LEU A 35 -0.77 -13.43 10.76
N LYS A 36 -1.57 -14.32 10.16
CA LYS A 36 -1.22 -15.73 9.95
C LYS A 36 -0.64 -15.98 8.55
N CYS A 37 -0.74 -15.02 7.63
CA CYS A 37 -0.17 -15.17 6.30
C CYS A 37 1.35 -15.11 6.39
N LYS A 38 2.03 -16.02 5.69
CA LYS A 38 3.49 -15.98 5.56
C LYS A 38 3.95 -14.70 4.85
N SER A 39 3.19 -14.26 3.85
CA SER A 39 3.39 -13.00 3.15
C SER A 39 2.05 -12.47 2.61
N VAL A 40 1.97 -11.15 2.44
CA VAL A 40 0.78 -10.45 1.94
C VAL A 40 1.15 -9.77 0.63
N SER A 41 0.39 -10.07 -0.42
CA SER A 41 0.44 -9.34 -1.68
C SER A 41 -0.43 -8.10 -1.57
N ARG A 42 0.08 -6.94 -2.00
CA ARG A 42 -0.65 -5.67 -1.93
C ARG A 42 -0.74 -5.07 -3.32
N GLU A 43 -1.92 -4.64 -3.71
CA GLU A 43 -2.13 -3.92 -4.96
C GLU A 43 -2.64 -2.50 -4.68
N ILE A 44 -1.96 -1.50 -5.22
CA ILE A 44 -2.32 -0.09 -5.16
C ILE A 44 -2.67 0.38 -6.57
N ASN A 45 -3.85 0.97 -6.73
CA ASN A 45 -4.20 1.70 -7.93
C ASN A 45 -4.11 3.19 -7.62
N PHE A 46 -3.43 3.96 -8.45
CA PHE A 46 -3.24 5.40 -8.25
C PHE A 46 -3.22 6.14 -9.59
N THR A 47 -3.59 7.41 -9.55
CA THR A 47 -3.49 8.33 -10.68
C THR A 47 -2.47 9.42 -10.36
N SER A 48 -1.83 9.97 -11.39
CA SER A 48 -0.98 11.15 -11.23
C SER A 48 -1.16 12.07 -12.42
N GLU A 49 -1.56 13.32 -12.17
CA GLU A 49 -1.61 14.36 -13.20
C GLU A 49 -0.19 14.73 -13.68
N ARG A 50 0.78 14.68 -12.77
CA ARG A 50 2.17 15.10 -13.03
C ARG A 50 3.06 13.90 -13.32
N LYS A 51 4.09 14.15 -14.12
CA LYS A 51 5.20 13.21 -14.32
C LYS A 51 5.99 13.05 -13.02
N ILE A 52 6.43 11.83 -12.70
CA ILE A 52 7.35 11.55 -11.59
C ILE A 52 8.50 10.67 -12.12
N GLU A 53 9.75 11.05 -11.91
CA GLU A 53 10.89 10.29 -12.45
C GLU A 53 11.18 8.99 -11.70
N LYS A 54 11.03 9.03 -10.37
CA LYS A 54 11.39 7.93 -9.45
C LYS A 54 10.40 7.86 -8.30
N PHE A 55 9.15 7.54 -8.61
CA PHE A 55 8.10 7.35 -7.62
C PHE A 55 8.44 6.12 -6.76
N ARG A 56 8.36 6.29 -5.44
CA ARG A 56 8.70 5.26 -4.46
C ARG A 56 7.93 5.49 -3.16
N LEU A 57 7.82 4.45 -2.35
CA LEU A 57 7.26 4.51 -1.00
C LEU A 57 8.29 4.02 0.02
N GLU A 58 8.40 4.78 1.09
CA GLU A 58 9.10 4.42 2.31
C GLU A 58 8.04 4.34 3.41
N GLN A 59 7.86 3.15 4.00
CA GLN A 59 6.81 2.90 4.98
C GLN A 59 7.42 2.34 6.26
N ARG A 60 6.95 2.86 7.39
CA ARG A 60 7.35 2.39 8.72
C ARG A 60 6.13 1.88 9.47
N VAL A 61 6.26 0.71 10.07
CA VAL A 61 5.23 0.14 10.95
C VAL A 61 5.61 0.42 12.39
N PHE A 62 4.71 1.07 13.11
CA PHE A 62 4.90 1.39 14.52
C PHE A 62 3.99 0.54 15.40
N LEU A 63 4.57 -0.04 16.45
CA LEU A 63 3.84 -0.61 17.57
C LEU A 63 4.23 0.15 18.83
N ASN A 64 3.25 0.76 19.50
CA ASN A 64 3.48 1.60 20.70
C ASN A 64 4.58 2.65 20.50
N LYS A 65 4.53 3.41 19.39
CA LYS A 65 5.51 4.45 18.98
C LYS A 65 6.92 3.94 18.68
N ARG A 66 7.17 2.63 18.74
CA ARG A 66 8.44 2.03 18.32
C ARG A 66 8.31 1.50 16.90
N ALA A 67 9.23 1.88 16.02
CA ALA A 67 9.32 1.29 14.69
C ALA A 67 9.72 -0.18 14.84
N ILE A 68 8.91 -1.07 14.28
CA ILE A 68 9.17 -2.52 14.27
C ILE A 68 9.57 -3.04 12.89
N GLU A 69 9.21 -2.30 11.83
CA GLU A 69 9.49 -2.64 10.44
C GLU A 69 9.71 -1.36 9.62
N GLU A 70 10.56 -1.46 8.61
CA GLU A 70 10.75 -0.44 7.56
C GLU A 70 10.74 -1.12 6.20
N TRP A 71 9.94 -0.60 5.28
CA TRP A 71 9.77 -1.15 3.94
C TRP A 71 10.03 -0.09 2.88
N TYR A 72 10.73 -0.51 1.82
CA TYR A 72 11.14 0.34 0.70
C TYR A 72 10.61 -0.28 -0.59
N PHE A 73 9.83 0.49 -1.34
CA PHE A 73 9.23 0.04 -2.59
C PHE A 73 9.48 1.08 -3.68
N ASP A 74 10.04 0.65 -4.82
CA ASP A 74 10.30 1.50 -5.98
C ASP A 74 9.29 1.17 -7.10
N PHE A 75 8.55 2.18 -7.56
CA PHE A 75 7.67 2.06 -8.73
C PHE A 75 8.37 2.56 -10.00
N GLY A 76 9.23 3.57 -9.87
CA GLY A 76 9.97 4.17 -10.97
C GLY A 76 9.22 5.31 -11.65
N PHE A 77 9.28 5.35 -12.97
CA PHE A 77 8.75 6.45 -13.76
C PHE A 77 7.21 6.43 -13.84
N VAL A 78 6.57 7.57 -13.59
CA VAL A 78 5.13 7.78 -13.73
C VAL A 78 4.87 8.77 -14.86
N ILE A 79 4.11 8.32 -15.86
CA ILE A 79 3.66 9.14 -16.99
C ILE A 79 2.66 10.19 -16.47
N PRO A 80 2.71 11.46 -16.92
CA PRO A 80 1.71 12.45 -16.55
C PRO A 80 0.31 12.03 -17.04
N GLN A 81 -0.72 12.35 -16.25
CA GLN A 81 -2.12 11.97 -16.50
C GLN A 81 -2.36 10.45 -16.66
N SER A 82 -1.55 9.62 -16.02
CA SER A 82 -1.69 8.17 -16.06
C SER A 82 -2.41 7.60 -14.84
N THR A 83 -3.02 6.42 -15.03
CA THR A 83 -3.54 5.55 -13.98
C THR A 83 -2.71 4.28 -13.97
N ASN A 84 -2.16 3.90 -12.82
CA ASN A 84 -1.26 2.76 -12.69
C ASN A 84 -1.77 1.81 -11.61
N THR A 85 -1.47 0.53 -11.80
CA THR A 85 -1.64 -0.50 -10.78
C THR A 85 -0.26 -1.02 -10.39
N TRP A 86 0.04 -1.01 -9.10
CA TRP A 86 1.31 -1.43 -8.52
C TRP A 86 1.08 -2.58 -7.54
N GLN A 87 1.77 -3.70 -7.76
CA GLN A 87 1.75 -4.89 -6.92
C GLN A 87 3.12 -5.12 -6.26
#